data_AF-A0A6G5R1R8-F1
#
_entry.id   AF-A0A6G5R1R8-F1
#
_cell.length_a   1.000
_cell.length_b   1.000
_cell.length_c   1.000
_cell.angle_alpha   90.00
_cell.angle_beta   90.00
_cell.angle_gamma   90.00
#
_symmetry.space_group_name_H-M   'P 1'
#
loop_
_entity.id
_entity.type
_entity.pdbx_description
1 polymer ?
#
loop_
_entity_poly.entity_id
_entity_poly.type
_entity_poly.pdbx_seq_one_letter_code
_entity_poly.pdbx_strand_id
1 'polypeptide(L)'
;MMETLIFSIGAAGRAIYRTLSKDPNYKITGFIENNLKIVGNKFEDIEIFAANNICNLKFDKVFLGGVWAKDMQEQLLSLGVNREKIEILSEKDISFSTPTRDIVTDNAVKKLDEFFIKNNIDYFIDGSSLLCMLRKRSLSVVSDVDIMVLKYENLEFLAEELPKFFKEFKVEVVKFEKEDIVRKVGEIFKIVVSDNEIEKMVLDINVYNDYGKCGVLGYNGKYFYIPKEMISEFIRYPYKNFELSIPKEFDKYLKMVYGDNYIKIPKHFSTKDYGNLVDKKTLDKICKV
;
A
#
# COMPACT_ATOMS: atom_id res chain seq x y z
N MET A 1 -11.02 14.47 -28.77
CA MET A 1 -11.05 14.31 -27.30
C MET A 1 -11.54 12.90 -27.02
N MET A 2 -10.74 12.12 -26.31
CA MET A 2 -10.91 10.69 -26.14
C MET A 2 -11.79 10.41 -24.91
N GLU A 3 -12.92 9.72 -25.10
CA GLU A 3 -13.84 9.33 -24.02
C GLU A 3 -13.19 8.21 -23.19
N THR A 4 -12.94 8.51 -21.92
CA THR A 4 -12.03 7.72 -21.10
C THR A 4 -12.69 7.28 -19.81
N LEU A 5 -12.58 5.99 -19.51
CA LEU A 5 -12.91 5.41 -18.21
C LEU A 5 -11.65 5.21 -17.37
N ILE A 6 -11.80 5.25 -16.05
CA ILE A 6 -10.74 4.89 -15.10
C ILE A 6 -11.22 3.73 -14.23
N PHE A 7 -10.39 2.70 -14.08
CA PHE A 7 -10.71 1.59 -13.19
C PHE A 7 -10.37 1.94 -11.74
N SER A 8 -11.39 1.85 -10.90
CA SER A 8 -11.44 2.15 -9.48
C SER A 8 -11.30 3.64 -9.14
N ILE A 9 -11.90 4.03 -8.01
CA ILE A 9 -11.64 5.32 -7.36
C ILE A 9 -10.61 5.21 -6.22
N GLY A 10 -9.85 4.11 -6.17
CA GLY A 10 -8.74 3.91 -5.24
C GLY A 10 -7.55 4.86 -5.49
N ALA A 11 -6.47 4.68 -4.75
CA ALA A 11 -5.30 5.57 -4.81
C ALA A 11 -4.73 5.73 -6.24
N ALA A 12 -4.60 4.63 -6.98
CA ALA A 12 -4.14 4.64 -8.36
C ALA A 12 -5.14 5.32 -9.31
N GLY A 13 -6.43 4.99 -9.20
CA GLY A 13 -7.47 5.61 -10.03
C GLY A 13 -7.56 7.12 -9.86
N ARG A 14 -7.45 7.62 -8.62
CA ARG A 14 -7.41 9.07 -8.36
C ARG A 14 -6.14 9.73 -8.92
N ALA A 15 -4.99 9.06 -8.81
CA ALA A 15 -3.74 9.55 -9.41
C ALA A 15 -3.81 9.62 -10.94
N ILE A 16 -4.43 8.63 -11.58
CA ILE A 16 -4.73 8.64 -13.01
C ILE A 16 -5.67 9.80 -13.35
N TYR A 17 -6.75 9.99 -12.58
CA TYR A 17 -7.69 11.09 -12.78
C TYR A 17 -6.99 12.45 -12.77
N ARG A 18 -6.18 12.76 -11.75
CA ARG A 18 -5.43 14.03 -11.66
C ARG A 18 -4.46 14.25 -12.82
N THR A 19 -3.91 13.16 -13.36
CA THR A 19 -2.95 13.22 -14.46
C THR A 19 -3.68 13.51 -15.77
N LEU A 20 -4.71 12.72 -16.07
CA LEU A 20 -5.45 12.81 -17.33
C LEU A 20 -6.41 14.00 -17.39
N SER A 21 -6.97 14.46 -16.27
CA SER A 21 -7.89 15.61 -16.25
C SER A 21 -7.23 16.93 -16.64
N LYS A 22 -5.90 17.00 -16.58
CA LYS A 22 -5.11 18.16 -17.00
C LYS A 22 -4.77 18.14 -18.49
N ASP A 23 -4.95 17.00 -19.16
CA ASP A 23 -4.62 16.84 -20.57
C ASP A 23 -5.91 17.02 -21.42
N PRO A 24 -5.97 18.06 -22.28
CA PRO A 24 -7.17 18.35 -23.08
C PRO A 24 -7.51 17.27 -24.12
N ASN A 25 -6.61 16.31 -24.35
CA ASN A 25 -6.88 15.17 -25.23
C ASN A 25 -7.86 14.18 -24.62
N TYR A 26 -8.04 14.18 -23.30
CA TYR A 26 -8.85 13.22 -22.56
C TYR A 26 -10.12 13.86 -22.01
N LYS A 27 -11.22 13.10 -22.05
CA LYS A 27 -12.45 13.40 -21.33
C LYS A 27 -12.77 12.21 -20.43
N ILE A 28 -12.65 12.39 -19.13
CA ILE A 28 -13.02 11.35 -18.17
C ILE A 28 -14.55 11.28 -18.11
N THR A 29 -15.13 10.19 -18.59
CA THR A 29 -16.58 9.99 -18.70
C THR A 29 -17.16 9.12 -17.58
N GLY A 30 -16.30 8.43 -16.83
CA GLY A 30 -16.74 7.56 -15.75
C GLY A 30 -15.61 6.86 -15.02
N PHE A 31 -15.90 6.40 -13.81
CA PHE A 31 -15.12 5.38 -13.13
C PHE A 31 -15.84 4.04 -13.22
N ILE A 32 -15.10 2.94 -13.22
CA ILE A 32 -15.66 1.59 -13.08
C ILE A 32 -15.13 0.93 -11.81
N GLU A 33 -15.98 0.21 -11.09
CA GLU A 33 -15.63 -0.29 -9.76
C GLU A 33 -16.26 -1.66 -9.44
N ASN A 34 -15.52 -2.48 -8.70
CA ASN A 34 -15.98 -3.78 -8.22
C ASN A 34 -16.75 -3.66 -6.90
N ASN A 35 -16.44 -2.64 -6.09
CA ASN A 35 -17.18 -2.36 -4.87
C ASN A 35 -18.57 -1.77 -5.17
N LEU A 36 -19.59 -2.63 -5.19
CA LEU A 36 -20.96 -2.25 -5.47
C LEU A 36 -21.56 -1.23 -4.48
N LYS A 37 -20.99 -1.07 -3.27
CA LYS A 37 -21.47 -0.10 -2.27
C LYS A 37 -21.30 1.36 -2.71
N ILE A 38 -20.39 1.61 -3.65
CA ILE A 38 -20.09 2.97 -4.13
C ILE A 38 -20.52 3.22 -5.58
N VAL A 39 -21.02 2.19 -6.27
CA VAL A 39 -21.60 2.32 -7.60
C VAL A 39 -22.86 3.19 -7.53
N GLY A 40 -23.05 4.05 -8.53
CA GLY A 40 -24.14 5.02 -8.60
C GLY A 40 -23.84 6.35 -7.89
N ASN A 41 -22.79 6.40 -7.08
CA ASN A 41 -22.26 7.66 -6.56
C ASN A 41 -21.39 8.38 -7.61
N LYS A 42 -20.89 9.55 -7.23
CA LYS A 42 -19.98 10.36 -8.04
C LYS A 42 -18.67 10.63 -7.32
N PHE A 43 -17.60 10.78 -8.10
CA PHE A 43 -16.33 11.35 -7.67
C PHE A 43 -16.01 12.54 -8.57
N GLU A 44 -15.84 13.74 -8.00
CA GLU A 44 -15.61 14.97 -8.79
C GLU A 44 -16.69 15.16 -9.88
N ASP A 45 -17.96 14.97 -9.50
CA ASP A 45 -19.14 15.00 -10.38
C ASP A 45 -19.20 13.94 -11.51
N ILE A 46 -18.23 13.04 -11.58
CA ILE A 46 -18.16 11.94 -12.55
C ILE A 46 -18.75 10.67 -11.95
N GLU A 47 -19.61 9.98 -12.72
CA GLU A 47 -20.35 8.80 -12.28
C GLU A 47 -19.45 7.57 -12.09
N ILE A 48 -19.79 6.75 -11.09
CA ILE A 48 -19.14 5.48 -10.79
C ILE A 48 -20.06 4.34 -11.22
N PHE A 49 -19.63 3.61 -12.24
CA PHE A 49 -20.34 2.45 -12.79
C PHE A 49 -19.82 1.15 -12.19
N ALA A 50 -20.67 0.12 -12.17
CA ALA A 50 -20.19 -1.23 -11.85
C ALA A 50 -19.28 -1.74 -12.99
N ALA A 51 -18.18 -2.40 -12.64
CA ALA A 51 -17.22 -2.91 -13.64
C ALA A 51 -17.85 -3.89 -14.64
N ASN A 52 -18.82 -4.70 -14.20
CA ASN A 52 -19.57 -5.61 -15.07
C ASN A 52 -20.47 -4.91 -16.11
N ASN A 53 -20.77 -3.62 -15.92
CA ASN A 53 -21.56 -2.83 -16.87
C ASN A 53 -20.71 -2.16 -17.96
N ILE A 54 -19.38 -2.34 -17.96
CA ILE A 54 -18.47 -1.62 -18.88
C ILE A 54 -18.84 -1.78 -20.36
N CYS A 55 -19.33 -2.95 -20.77
CA CYS A 55 -19.71 -3.20 -22.17
C CYS A 55 -20.92 -2.40 -22.64
N ASN A 56 -21.72 -1.86 -21.71
CA ASN A 56 -22.86 -1.00 -22.01
C ASN A 56 -22.47 0.49 -22.04
N LEU A 57 -21.22 0.82 -21.70
CA LEU A 57 -20.72 2.19 -21.67
C LEU A 57 -20.06 2.55 -23.00
N LYS A 58 -20.19 3.81 -23.40
CA LYS A 58 -19.45 4.37 -24.54
C LYS A 58 -18.11 4.93 -24.05
N PHE A 59 -17.02 4.39 -24.59
CA PHE A 59 -15.66 4.83 -24.30
C PHE A 59 -14.67 4.37 -25.38
N ASP A 60 -13.58 5.12 -25.49
CA ASP A 60 -12.44 4.84 -26.36
C ASP A 60 -11.35 4.06 -25.61
N LYS A 61 -11.06 4.48 -24.37
CA LYS A 61 -10.01 3.89 -23.51
C LYS A 61 -10.47 3.68 -22.07
N VAL A 62 -9.88 2.70 -21.41
CA VAL A 62 -9.96 2.48 -19.96
C VAL A 62 -8.56 2.36 -19.38
N PHE A 63 -8.28 3.19 -18.37
CA PHE A 63 -6.97 3.26 -17.72
C PHE A 63 -6.93 2.50 -16.41
N LEU A 64 -5.86 1.75 -16.20
CA LEU A 64 -5.58 0.95 -15.02
C LEU A 64 -4.25 1.38 -14.38
N GLY A 65 -4.09 1.15 -13.09
CA GLY A 65 -2.84 1.42 -12.39
C GLY A 65 -2.71 0.64 -11.08
N GLY A 66 -1.53 0.73 -10.47
CA GLY A 66 -1.20 0.04 -9.22
C GLY A 66 -0.90 -1.46 -9.38
N VAL A 67 -0.60 -2.12 -8.26
CA VAL A 67 -0.13 -3.52 -8.22
C VAL A 67 -1.14 -4.55 -8.74
N TRP A 68 -2.42 -4.18 -8.79
CA TRP A 68 -3.53 -5.01 -9.25
C TRP A 68 -3.91 -4.80 -10.72
N ALA A 69 -3.20 -3.92 -11.45
CA ALA A 69 -3.57 -3.56 -12.81
C ALA A 69 -3.61 -4.75 -13.80
N LYS A 70 -2.79 -5.79 -13.58
CA LYS A 70 -2.84 -7.02 -14.39
C LYS A 70 -4.12 -7.81 -14.15
N ASP A 71 -4.50 -8.00 -12.88
CA ASP A 71 -5.73 -8.73 -12.53
C ASP A 71 -6.97 -7.96 -13.00
N MET A 72 -6.97 -6.63 -12.88
CA MET A 72 -7.99 -5.75 -13.46
C MET A 72 -8.06 -5.88 -14.98
N GLN A 73 -6.93 -5.94 -15.68
CA GLN A 73 -6.88 -6.14 -17.12
C GLN A 73 -7.47 -7.51 -17.50
N GLU A 74 -7.10 -8.58 -16.80
CA GLU A 74 -7.65 -9.92 -17.04
C GLU A 74 -9.17 -9.95 -16.82
N GLN A 75 -9.67 -9.27 -15.78
CA GLN A 75 -11.11 -9.09 -15.55
C GLN A 75 -11.79 -8.36 -16.72
N LEU A 76 -11.22 -7.25 -17.20
CA LEU A 76 -11.82 -6.50 -18.31
C LEU A 76 -11.87 -7.31 -19.60
N LEU A 77 -10.81 -8.08 -19.88
CA LEU A 77 -10.77 -8.98 -21.02
C LEU A 77 -11.85 -10.06 -20.90
N SER A 78 -12.07 -10.64 -19.72
CA SER A 78 -13.10 -11.67 -19.51
C SER A 78 -14.52 -11.12 -19.60
N LEU A 79 -14.72 -9.83 -19.31
CA LEU A 79 -15.98 -9.13 -19.54
C LEU A 79 -16.22 -8.78 -21.03
N GLY A 80 -15.23 -8.98 -21.90
CA GLY A 80 -15.35 -8.74 -23.34
C GLY A 80 -14.84 -7.37 -23.81
N VAL A 81 -14.08 -6.65 -22.98
CA VAL A 81 -13.43 -5.40 -23.40
C VAL A 81 -12.26 -5.72 -24.34
N ASN A 82 -12.18 -5.06 -25.50
CA ASN A 82 -11.06 -5.22 -26.41
C ASN A 82 -9.75 -4.77 -25.75
N ARG A 83 -8.70 -5.60 -25.83
CA ARG A 83 -7.34 -5.34 -25.34
C ARG A 83 -6.81 -3.96 -25.74
N GLU A 84 -7.08 -3.52 -26.97
CA GLU A 84 -6.61 -2.23 -27.49
C GLU A 84 -7.22 -1.02 -26.76
N LYS A 85 -8.38 -1.20 -26.13
CA LYS A 85 -9.02 -0.18 -25.29
C LYS A 85 -8.43 -0.11 -23.89
N ILE A 86 -7.65 -1.10 -23.45
CA ILE A 86 -7.14 -1.18 -22.08
C ILE A 86 -5.71 -0.66 -22.03
N GLU A 87 -5.46 0.32 -21.16
CA GLU A 87 -4.13 0.91 -20.98
C GLU A 87 -3.71 0.86 -19.52
N ILE A 88 -2.49 0.36 -19.26
CA ILE A 88 -1.92 0.30 -17.91
C ILE A 88 -0.86 1.39 -17.81
N LEU A 89 -1.09 2.36 -16.93
CA LEU A 89 -0.10 3.41 -16.67
C LEU A 89 0.94 2.94 -15.66
N SER A 90 2.19 3.36 -15.87
CA SER A 90 3.27 3.08 -14.93
C SER A 90 3.17 4.04 -13.74
N GLU A 91 3.66 3.63 -12.58
CA GLU A 91 3.82 4.52 -11.41
C GLU A 91 4.76 5.71 -11.68
N LYS A 92 5.53 5.68 -12.77
CA LYS A 92 6.33 6.82 -13.23
C LYS A 92 5.49 7.90 -13.90
N ASP A 93 4.35 7.52 -14.44
CA ASP A 93 3.49 8.38 -15.25
C ASP A 93 2.38 9.04 -14.40
N ILE A 94 2.21 8.58 -13.16
CA ILE A 94 1.21 9.09 -12.22
C ILE A 94 1.85 9.41 -10.86
N SER A 95 1.37 10.45 -10.19
CA SER A 95 1.79 10.77 -8.81
C SER A 95 0.67 10.47 -7.85
N PHE A 96 0.90 9.62 -6.85
CA PHE A 96 -0.04 9.40 -5.74
C PHE A 96 -0.03 10.55 -4.72
N SER A 97 0.96 11.44 -4.79
CA SER A 97 1.11 12.57 -3.87
C SER A 97 0.44 13.84 -4.40
N THR A 98 0.04 14.69 -3.45
CA THR A 98 -0.30 16.11 -3.63
C THR A 98 0.52 16.92 -2.63
N PRO A 99 0.72 18.25 -2.85
CA PRO A 99 1.46 19.09 -1.90
C PRO A 99 0.92 19.01 -0.47
N THR A 100 -0.40 18.99 -0.30
CA THR A 100 -1.04 18.84 1.01
C THR A 100 -0.74 17.49 1.64
N ARG A 101 -0.92 16.40 0.87
CA ARG A 101 -0.64 15.04 1.35
C ARG A 101 0.83 14.86 1.73
N ASP A 102 1.76 15.46 0.99
CA ASP A 102 3.20 15.43 1.30
C ASP A 102 3.49 16.03 2.69
N ILE A 103 3.00 17.23 2.94
CA ILE A 103 3.22 17.95 4.20
C ILE A 103 2.58 17.18 5.37
N VAL A 104 1.34 16.71 5.21
CA VAL A 104 0.63 15.99 6.27
C VAL A 104 1.31 14.64 6.57
N THR A 105 1.77 13.92 5.54
CA THR A 105 2.48 12.65 5.70
C THR A 105 3.79 12.82 6.45
N ASP A 106 4.63 13.77 6.03
CA ASP A 106 5.91 14.03 6.71
C ASP A 106 5.70 14.40 8.19
N ASN A 107 4.74 15.29 8.47
CA ASN A 107 4.45 15.72 9.83
C ASN A 107 3.93 14.58 10.70
N ALA A 108 3.04 13.73 10.16
CA ALA A 108 2.49 12.60 10.90
C ALA A 108 3.57 11.54 11.19
N VAL A 109 4.39 11.20 10.19
CA VAL A 109 5.49 10.25 10.34
C VAL A 109 6.54 10.76 11.33
N LYS A 110 6.89 12.06 11.28
CA LYS A 110 7.81 12.66 12.25
C LYS A 110 7.26 12.60 13.68
N LYS A 111 5.99 12.98 13.89
CA LYS A 111 5.34 12.88 15.21
C LYS A 111 5.30 11.43 15.72
N LEU A 112 5.06 10.47 14.83
CA LEU A 112 5.01 9.05 15.19
C LEU A 112 6.40 8.52 15.56
N ASP A 113 7.45 8.92 14.86
CA ASP A 113 8.83 8.59 15.22
C ASP A 113 9.20 9.15 16.61
N GLU A 114 8.91 10.42 16.86
CA GLU A 114 9.13 11.05 18.18
C GLU A 114 8.35 10.31 19.28
N PHE A 115 7.13 9.86 18.98
CA PHE A 115 6.33 9.04 19.89
C PHE A 115 6.98 7.67 20.16
N PHE A 116 7.48 6.98 19.14
CA PHE A 116 8.15 5.70 19.30
C PHE A 116 9.43 5.83 20.14
N ILE A 117 10.26 6.85 19.87
CA ILE A 117 11.47 7.13 20.66
C ILE A 117 11.11 7.38 22.12
N LYS A 118 10.13 8.24 22.39
CA LYS A 118 9.70 8.58 23.76
C LYS A 118 9.21 7.36 24.54
N ASN A 119 8.56 6.41 23.87
CA ASN A 119 8.00 5.21 24.49
C ASN A 119 8.91 3.98 24.36
N ASN A 120 10.14 4.13 23.87
CA ASN A 120 11.09 3.04 23.67
C ASN A 120 10.52 1.87 22.84
N ILE A 121 9.84 2.22 21.74
CA ILE A 121 9.24 1.27 20.79
C ILE A 121 10.15 1.14 19.58
N ASP A 122 10.75 -0.05 19.43
CA ASP A 122 11.48 -0.40 18.21
C ASP A 122 10.50 -0.57 17.04
N TYR A 123 10.82 0.12 15.95
CA TYR A 123 10.06 0.09 14.71
C TYR A 123 11.00 0.20 13.51
N PHE A 124 10.50 -0.05 12.32
CA PHE A 124 11.17 0.33 11.07
C PHE A 124 10.18 0.66 9.96
N ILE A 125 10.61 1.47 8.99
CA ILE A 125 9.88 1.72 7.75
C ILE A 125 10.07 0.53 6.81
N ASP A 126 8.96 0.02 6.26
CA ASP A 126 8.96 -1.23 5.49
C ASP A 126 8.53 -1.04 4.03
N GLY A 127 8.65 -2.10 3.25
CA GLY A 127 8.00 -2.26 1.95
C GLY A 127 8.23 -1.11 0.97
N SER A 128 7.12 -0.59 0.44
CA SER A 128 7.13 0.46 -0.59
C SER A 128 7.66 1.79 -0.03
N SER A 129 7.45 2.03 1.25
CA SER A 129 7.89 3.23 1.97
C SER A 129 9.40 3.28 2.13
N LEU A 130 10.02 2.14 2.46
CA LEU A 130 11.47 2.02 2.54
C LEU A 130 12.11 2.24 1.16
N LEU A 131 11.52 1.67 0.10
CA LEU A 131 11.97 1.92 -1.27
C LEU A 131 11.91 3.41 -1.63
N CYS A 132 10.86 4.12 -1.22
CA CYS A 132 10.73 5.57 -1.45
C CYS A 132 11.85 6.36 -0.77
N MET A 133 12.15 6.07 0.49
CA MET A 133 13.25 6.70 1.21
C MET A 133 14.59 6.48 0.51
N LEU A 134 14.90 5.24 0.14
CA LEU A 134 16.17 4.90 -0.53
C LEU A 134 16.29 5.53 -1.93
N ARG A 135 15.16 5.75 -2.60
CA ARG A 135 15.07 6.45 -3.89
C ARG A 135 15.04 7.98 -3.75
N LYS A 136 15.16 8.53 -2.54
CA LYS A 136 15.08 9.96 -2.25
C LYS A 136 13.77 10.60 -2.73
N ARG A 137 12.67 9.85 -2.64
CA ARG A 137 11.31 10.32 -2.92
C ARG A 137 10.56 10.55 -1.62
N SER A 138 9.53 11.39 -1.67
CA SER A 138 8.62 11.54 -0.53
C SER A 138 7.88 10.23 -0.24
N LEU A 139 7.61 9.96 1.04
CA LEU A 139 6.73 8.88 1.50
C LEU A 139 5.30 9.03 0.99
N SER A 140 4.85 10.24 0.68
CA SER A 140 3.50 10.48 0.14
C SER A 140 3.32 10.05 -1.32
N VAL A 141 4.36 9.55 -2.00
CA VAL A 141 4.24 9.10 -3.40
C VAL A 141 3.77 7.66 -3.54
N VAL A 142 3.61 6.93 -2.44
CA VAL A 142 2.98 5.60 -2.36
C VAL A 142 1.59 5.73 -1.73
N SER A 143 0.80 4.65 -1.71
CA SER A 143 -0.58 4.67 -1.19
C SER A 143 -0.67 4.91 0.32
N ASP A 144 0.33 4.45 1.05
CA ASP A 144 0.38 4.35 2.50
C ASP A 144 1.83 4.25 2.96
N VAL A 145 2.08 4.65 4.21
CA VAL A 145 3.39 4.50 4.85
C VAL A 145 3.41 3.21 5.66
N ASP A 146 4.19 2.25 5.21
CA ASP A 146 4.34 0.93 5.82
C ASP A 146 5.30 1.02 7.02
N ILE A 147 4.79 0.70 8.21
CA ILE A 147 5.52 0.77 9.48
C ILE A 147 5.40 -0.55 10.21
N MET A 148 6.52 -1.13 10.60
CA MET A 148 6.55 -2.38 11.36
C MET A 148 7.04 -2.12 12.78
N VAL A 149 6.30 -2.59 13.77
CA VAL A 149 6.80 -2.77 15.14
C VAL A 149 7.29 -4.21 15.32
N LEU A 150 8.20 -4.40 16.28
CA LEU A 150 8.81 -5.72 16.50
C LEU A 150 8.04 -6.67 17.40
N LYS A 151 7.18 -6.14 18.26
CA LYS A 151 6.51 -6.89 19.32
C LYS A 151 5.02 -6.65 19.27
N TYR A 152 4.24 -7.71 19.49
CA TYR A 152 2.79 -7.62 19.44
C TYR A 152 2.25 -6.74 20.58
N GLU A 153 2.89 -6.79 21.75
CA GLU A 153 2.55 -5.97 22.91
C GLU A 153 2.68 -4.47 22.61
N ASN A 154 3.62 -4.09 21.73
CA ASN A 154 3.72 -2.70 21.27
C ASN A 154 2.52 -2.33 20.40
N LEU A 155 2.00 -3.25 19.59
CA LEU A 155 0.80 -3.00 18.79
C LEU A 155 -0.44 -2.85 19.69
N GLU A 156 -0.55 -3.63 20.77
CA GLU A 156 -1.60 -3.47 21.78
C GLU A 156 -1.51 -2.11 22.48
N PHE A 157 -0.32 -1.73 22.94
CA PHE A 157 -0.08 -0.41 23.53
C PHE A 157 -0.44 0.74 22.57
N LEU A 158 -0.03 0.64 21.30
CA LEU A 158 -0.33 1.65 20.30
C LEU A 158 -1.82 1.76 19.99
N ALA A 159 -2.56 0.65 20.04
CA ALA A 159 -4.01 0.66 19.82
C ALA A 159 -4.74 1.47 20.89
N GLU A 160 -4.20 1.53 22.11
CA GLU A 160 -4.75 2.32 23.22
C GLU A 160 -4.29 3.78 23.18
N GLU A 161 -3.02 4.04 22.84
CA GLU A 161 -2.41 5.36 22.97
C GLU A 161 -2.50 6.23 21.72
N LEU A 162 -2.43 5.65 20.52
CA LEU A 162 -2.47 6.45 19.28
C LEU A 162 -3.77 7.25 19.11
N PRO A 163 -4.97 6.74 19.45
CA PRO A 163 -6.20 7.55 19.40
C PRO A 163 -6.15 8.78 20.33
N LYS A 164 -5.39 8.71 21.43
CA LYS A 164 -5.23 9.82 22.39
C LYS A 164 -4.16 10.80 21.93
N PHE A 165 -3.11 10.29 21.30
CA PHE A 165 -1.97 11.06 20.80
C PHE A 165 -2.29 11.82 19.51
N PHE A 166 -2.91 11.13 18.55
CA PHE A 166 -3.30 11.68 17.25
C PHE A 166 -4.79 12.06 17.22
N LYS A 167 -5.18 13.06 18.01
CA LYS A 167 -6.58 13.51 18.09
C LYS A 167 -7.09 14.14 16.78
N GLU A 168 -6.17 14.65 15.97
CA GLU A 168 -6.46 15.25 14.67
C GLU A 168 -6.64 14.21 13.55
N PHE A 169 -6.24 12.95 13.77
CA PHE A 169 -6.35 11.89 12.78
C PHE A 169 -7.38 10.84 13.20
N LYS A 170 -7.94 10.17 12.19
CA LYS A 170 -8.70 8.94 12.42
C LYS A 170 -7.71 7.82 12.69
N VAL A 171 -7.87 7.16 13.83
CA VAL A 171 -7.12 5.94 14.17
C VAL A 171 -8.08 4.76 14.17
N GLU A 172 -7.79 3.75 13.36
CA GLU A 172 -8.58 2.54 13.21
C GLU A 172 -7.76 1.31 13.61
N VAL A 173 -8.28 0.55 14.57
CA VAL A 173 -7.69 -0.72 15.01
C VAL A 173 -8.37 -1.85 14.26
N VAL A 174 -7.65 -2.47 13.34
CA VAL A 174 -8.16 -3.57 12.52
C VAL A 174 -7.84 -4.89 13.22
N LYS A 175 -8.84 -5.75 13.37
CA LYS A 175 -8.71 -7.07 14.00
C LYS A 175 -8.90 -8.20 13.00
N PHE A 176 -8.30 -9.35 13.28
CA PHE A 176 -8.50 -10.54 12.46
C PHE A 176 -9.93 -11.08 12.56
N GLU A 177 -10.57 -11.24 11.42
CA GLU A 177 -11.91 -11.85 11.31
C GLU A 177 -11.85 -13.38 11.16
N LYS A 178 -10.69 -13.91 10.76
CA LYS A 178 -10.46 -15.35 10.52
C LYS A 178 -9.11 -15.75 11.08
N GLU A 179 -9.07 -16.93 11.68
CA GLU A 179 -7.84 -17.56 12.16
C GLU A 179 -6.95 -17.96 10.97
N ASP A 180 -5.64 -17.82 11.15
CA ASP A 180 -4.63 -18.35 10.25
C ASP A 180 -3.55 -19.12 11.03
N ILE A 181 -2.45 -19.50 10.36
CA ILE A 181 -1.38 -20.30 10.98
C ILE A 181 -0.63 -19.60 12.12
N VAL A 182 -0.78 -18.28 12.26
CA VAL A 182 -0.01 -17.44 13.18
C VAL A 182 -0.88 -16.55 14.05
N ARG A 183 -2.17 -16.38 13.73
CA ARG A 183 -3.05 -15.45 14.43
C ARG A 183 -4.44 -16.01 14.66
N LYS A 184 -5.03 -15.56 15.77
CA LYS A 184 -6.38 -15.90 16.21
C LYS A 184 -7.38 -14.81 15.85
N VAL A 185 -8.65 -15.22 15.77
CA VAL A 185 -9.76 -14.26 15.62
C VAL A 185 -9.75 -13.26 16.77
N GLY A 186 -9.89 -11.98 16.45
CA GLY A 186 -9.95 -10.88 17.42
C GLY A 186 -8.61 -10.26 17.81
N GLU A 187 -7.48 -10.88 17.44
CA GLU A 187 -6.15 -10.28 17.60
C GLU A 187 -6.01 -9.06 16.66
N ILE A 188 -5.20 -8.08 17.08
CA ILE A 188 -4.95 -6.87 16.30
C ILE A 188 -4.13 -7.25 15.08
N PHE A 189 -4.66 -6.95 13.90
CA PHE A 189 -3.94 -7.11 12.65
C PHE A 189 -3.00 -5.93 12.41
N LYS A 190 -3.57 -4.74 12.45
CA LYS A 190 -2.88 -3.49 12.15
C LYS A 190 -3.60 -2.31 12.75
N ILE A 191 -2.88 -1.21 12.88
CA ILE A 191 -3.44 0.09 13.19
C ILE A 191 -3.26 0.99 11.97
N VAL A 192 -4.36 1.60 11.52
CA VAL A 192 -4.37 2.54 10.42
C VAL A 192 -4.57 3.93 10.97
N VAL A 193 -3.63 4.83 10.72
CA VAL A 193 -3.77 6.26 11.01
C VAL A 193 -4.01 7.00 9.70
N SER A 194 -5.09 7.77 9.61
CA SER A 194 -5.38 8.54 8.40
C SER A 194 -5.99 9.90 8.70
N ASP A 195 -5.80 10.87 7.82
CA ASP A 195 -6.57 12.11 7.84
C ASP A 195 -7.99 11.94 7.24
N ASN A 196 -8.77 13.02 7.26
CA ASN A 196 -10.15 13.05 6.78
C ASN A 196 -10.28 13.49 5.31
N GLU A 197 -9.16 13.69 4.62
CA GLU A 197 -9.13 14.16 3.24
C GLU A 197 -9.61 13.08 2.26
N ILE A 198 -9.88 13.46 1.00
CA ILE A 198 -10.19 12.47 -0.05
C ILE A 198 -8.91 11.72 -0.45
N GLU A 199 -7.80 12.46 -0.54
CA GLU A 199 -6.48 11.93 -0.86
C GLU A 199 -5.65 11.75 0.39
N LYS A 200 -6.08 10.75 1.16
CA LYS A 200 -5.64 10.58 2.54
C LYS A 200 -4.15 10.37 2.68
N MET A 201 -3.59 10.99 3.71
CA MET A 201 -2.43 10.43 4.39
C MET A 201 -2.86 9.13 5.07
N VAL A 202 -2.07 8.07 4.92
CA VAL A 202 -2.33 6.75 5.53
C VAL A 202 -1.01 6.22 6.08
N LEU A 203 -0.99 5.87 7.37
CA LEU A 203 0.09 5.12 8.02
C LEU A 203 -0.46 3.75 8.40
N ASP A 204 0.19 2.70 7.94
CA ASP A 204 -0.16 1.32 8.22
C ASP A 204 0.87 0.74 9.20
N ILE A 205 0.47 0.61 10.46
CA ILE A 205 1.32 0.09 11.53
C ILE A 205 0.98 -1.38 11.77
N ASN A 206 1.94 -2.26 11.51
CA ASN A 206 1.78 -3.70 11.54
C ASN A 206 2.86 -4.36 12.42
N VAL A 207 2.69 -5.66 12.68
CA VAL A 207 3.69 -6.49 13.36
C VAL A 207 3.86 -7.81 12.59
N TYR A 208 5.11 -8.27 12.46
CA TYR A 208 5.37 -9.63 11.99
C TYR A 208 5.11 -10.61 13.13
N ASN A 209 4.31 -11.65 12.89
CA ASN A 209 4.14 -12.68 13.91
C ASN A 209 5.36 -13.59 13.95
N ASP A 210 5.66 -14.10 15.14
CA ASP A 210 6.67 -15.12 15.30
C ASP A 210 6.29 -16.41 14.56
N TYR A 211 7.20 -16.90 13.73
CA TYR A 211 7.13 -18.21 13.12
C TYR A 211 8.52 -18.86 13.05
N GLY A 212 8.98 -19.40 14.17
CA GLY A 212 10.29 -20.07 14.26
C GLY A 212 11.43 -19.07 14.04
N LYS A 213 12.23 -19.25 12.99
CA LYS A 213 13.33 -18.32 12.65
C LYS A 213 12.89 -17.11 11.81
N CYS A 214 11.60 -17.00 11.50
CA CYS A 214 11.04 -15.94 10.67
C CYS A 214 10.02 -15.08 11.43
N GLY A 215 9.87 -13.84 11.00
CA GLY A 215 8.64 -13.07 11.16
C GLY A 215 7.74 -13.26 9.94
N VAL A 216 6.42 -13.35 10.12
CA VAL A 216 5.47 -13.63 9.03
C VAL A 216 4.21 -12.76 9.05
N LEU A 217 3.71 -12.46 7.85
CA LEU A 217 2.49 -11.68 7.63
C LEU A 217 1.60 -12.41 6.60
N GLY A 218 0.35 -12.69 6.97
CA GLY A 218 -0.62 -13.29 6.06
C GLY A 218 -1.03 -12.33 4.95
N TYR A 219 -1.17 -12.85 3.72
CA TYR A 219 -1.55 -12.09 2.54
C TYR A 219 -2.29 -12.97 1.53
N ASN A 220 -3.61 -12.81 1.40
CA ASN A 220 -4.46 -13.49 0.41
C ASN A 220 -4.21 -15.01 0.30
N GLY A 221 -4.18 -15.71 1.44
CA GLY A 221 -3.95 -17.16 1.50
C GLY A 221 -2.49 -17.60 1.31
N LYS A 222 -1.57 -16.64 1.20
CA LYS A 222 -0.11 -16.81 1.22
C LYS A 222 0.50 -16.06 2.41
N TYR A 223 1.82 -16.13 2.55
CA TYR A 223 2.55 -15.53 3.66
C TYR A 223 3.79 -14.80 3.16
N PHE A 224 3.90 -13.52 3.51
CA PHE A 224 5.20 -12.85 3.51
C PHE A 224 6.03 -13.39 4.67
N TYR A 225 7.30 -13.66 4.42
CA TYR A 225 8.24 -14.05 5.47
C TYR A 225 9.50 -13.17 5.44
N ILE A 226 10.09 -12.99 6.61
CA ILE A 226 11.39 -12.35 6.78
C ILE A 226 12.18 -13.12 7.84
N PRO A 227 13.41 -13.58 7.55
CA PRO A 227 14.30 -14.11 8.58
C PRO A 227 14.56 -13.08 9.67
N LYS A 228 14.39 -13.45 10.95
CA LYS A 228 14.51 -12.52 12.08
C LYS A 228 15.87 -11.79 12.14
N GLU A 229 16.94 -12.45 11.69
CA GLU A 229 18.28 -11.87 11.57
C GLU A 229 18.36 -10.64 10.65
N MET A 230 17.45 -10.49 9.68
CA MET A 230 17.45 -9.34 8.77
C MET A 230 16.81 -8.09 9.38
N ILE A 231 16.05 -8.27 10.47
CA ILE A 231 15.29 -7.22 11.16
C ILE A 231 15.60 -7.18 12.66
N SER A 232 16.80 -7.64 13.05
CA SER A 232 17.26 -7.64 14.44
C SER A 232 18.00 -6.39 14.86
N GLU A 233 18.53 -5.63 13.89
CA GLU A 233 19.25 -4.38 14.13
C GLU A 233 18.75 -3.30 13.19
N PHE A 234 18.70 -2.07 13.69
CA PHE A 234 18.23 -0.90 12.95
C PHE A 234 19.26 0.21 12.94
N ILE A 235 19.14 1.07 11.93
CA ILE A 235 19.87 2.31 11.83
C ILE A 235 18.89 3.48 11.67
N ARG A 236 19.32 4.66 12.10
CA ARG A 236 18.63 5.92 11.82
C ARG A 236 19.09 6.41 10.45
N TYR A 237 18.16 6.40 9.49
CA TYR A 237 18.45 6.78 8.10
C TYR A 237 17.86 8.16 7.80
N PRO A 238 18.63 9.08 7.18
CA PRO A 238 18.15 10.41 6.87
C PRO A 238 16.94 10.40 5.90
N TYR A 239 15.89 11.13 6.27
CA TYR A 239 14.75 11.42 5.42
C TYR A 239 14.36 12.90 5.56
N LYS A 240 14.58 13.67 4.48
CA LYS A 240 14.39 15.13 4.48
C LYS A 240 15.17 15.79 5.63
N ASN A 241 14.48 16.38 6.61
CA ASN A 241 15.07 17.10 7.75
C ASN A 241 14.96 16.32 9.09
N PHE A 242 14.65 15.03 9.05
CA PHE A 242 14.65 14.14 10.20
C PHE A 242 15.23 12.76 9.81
N GLU A 243 15.23 11.82 10.74
CA GLU A 243 15.71 10.47 10.51
C GLU A 243 14.60 9.48 10.82
N LEU A 244 14.64 8.30 10.20
CA LEU A 244 13.69 7.22 10.45
C LEU A 244 14.44 5.91 10.66
N SER A 245 13.86 5.03 11.46
CA SER A 245 14.40 3.69 11.67
C SER A 245 14.19 2.82 10.43
N ILE A 246 15.26 2.17 9.94
CA ILE A 246 15.21 1.16 8.88
C ILE A 246 16.07 -0.06 9.29
N PRO A 247 15.84 -1.25 8.72
CA PRO A 247 16.70 -2.41 8.97
C PRO A 247 18.16 -2.10 8.59
N LYS A 248 19.12 -2.45 9.45
CA LYS A 248 20.56 -2.26 9.16
C LYS A 248 20.97 -3.02 7.90
N GLU A 249 20.42 -4.22 7.72
CA GLU A 249 20.62 -5.08 6.56
C GLU A 249 19.57 -4.83 5.44
N PHE A 250 19.13 -3.58 5.27
CA PHE A 250 18.05 -3.25 4.33
C PHE A 250 18.34 -3.72 2.89
N ASP A 251 19.59 -3.75 2.43
CA ASP A 251 19.94 -4.22 1.08
C ASP A 251 19.66 -5.72 0.92
N LYS A 252 20.10 -6.54 1.88
CA LYS A 252 19.82 -7.99 1.92
C LYS A 252 18.31 -8.24 2.02
N TYR A 253 17.63 -7.48 2.88
CA TYR A 253 16.20 -7.54 3.06
C TYR A 253 15.45 -7.23 1.75
N LEU A 254 15.72 -6.09 1.12
CA LEU A 254 15.01 -5.66 -0.09
C LEU A 254 15.34 -6.51 -1.31
N LYS A 255 16.55 -7.06 -1.42
CA LYS A 255 16.88 -8.06 -2.46
C LYS A 255 16.06 -9.33 -2.32
N MET A 256 15.80 -9.79 -1.10
CA MET A 256 14.93 -10.95 -0.87
C MET A 256 13.48 -10.64 -1.27
N VAL A 257 12.98 -9.44 -0.97
CA VAL A 257 11.58 -9.06 -1.25
C VAL A 257 11.36 -8.73 -2.73
N TYR A 258 12.26 -7.97 -3.35
CA TYR A 258 12.06 -7.32 -4.64
C TYR A 258 13.10 -7.68 -5.71
N GLY A 259 14.13 -8.48 -5.37
CA GLY A 259 15.23 -8.87 -6.26
C GLY A 259 16.36 -7.83 -6.36
N ASP A 260 17.41 -8.17 -7.11
CA ASP A 260 18.66 -7.37 -7.21
C ASP A 260 18.47 -5.95 -7.73
N ASN A 261 17.41 -5.71 -8.52
CA ASN A 261 17.13 -4.40 -9.11
C ASN A 261 16.10 -3.59 -8.30
N TYR A 262 15.88 -3.91 -7.02
CA TYR A 262 14.84 -3.29 -6.18
C TYR A 262 14.88 -1.75 -6.19
N ILE A 263 16.05 -1.13 -6.35
CA ILE A 263 16.16 0.34 -6.34
C ILE A 263 15.51 0.98 -7.58
N LYS A 264 15.41 0.26 -8.70
CA LYS A 264 14.78 0.75 -9.93
C LYS A 264 13.27 0.65 -9.81
N ILE A 265 12.55 1.73 -10.13
CA ILE A 265 11.09 1.70 -10.23
C ILE A 265 10.73 0.83 -11.45
N PRO A 266 10.07 -0.32 -11.25
CA PRO A 266 9.70 -1.21 -12.34
C PRO A 266 8.61 -0.58 -13.20
N LYS A 267 8.52 -0.99 -14.48
CA LYS A 267 7.38 -0.56 -15.32
C LYS A 267 6.07 -1.16 -14.83
N HIS A 268 6.14 -2.43 -14.41
CA HIS A 268 5.02 -3.19 -13.84
C HIS A 268 5.54 -4.00 -12.66
N PHE A 269 4.75 -4.05 -11.59
CA PHE A 269 4.98 -4.89 -10.43
C PHE A 269 3.66 -5.52 -10.02
N SER A 270 3.69 -6.77 -9.59
CA SER A 270 2.53 -7.56 -9.22
C SER A 270 2.85 -8.47 -8.05
N THR A 271 1.84 -9.08 -7.46
CA THR A 271 1.99 -9.98 -6.31
C THR A 271 2.88 -11.20 -6.60
N LYS A 272 3.06 -11.57 -7.88
CA LYS A 272 3.93 -12.66 -8.32
C LYS A 272 5.42 -12.28 -8.30
N ASP A 273 5.73 -10.99 -8.20
CA ASP A 273 7.10 -10.47 -8.26
C ASP A 273 7.75 -10.40 -6.87
N TYR A 274 6.99 -10.61 -5.80
CA TYR A 274 7.54 -10.72 -4.44
C TYR A 274 8.34 -12.01 -4.25
N GLY A 275 9.62 -11.88 -3.94
CA GLY A 275 10.51 -13.02 -3.67
C GLY A 275 10.26 -13.71 -2.33
N ASN A 276 9.57 -13.05 -1.41
CA ASN A 276 9.31 -13.56 -0.06
C ASN A 276 7.83 -13.90 0.20
N LEU A 277 7.00 -14.00 -0.84
CA LEU A 277 5.58 -14.38 -0.71
C LEU A 277 5.39 -15.86 -1.08
N VAL A 278 5.14 -16.69 -0.08
CA VAL A 278 5.14 -18.16 -0.24
C VAL A 278 3.85 -18.81 0.27
N ASP A 279 3.60 -20.05 -0.17
CA ASP A 279 2.58 -20.90 0.44
C ASP A 279 3.03 -21.45 1.80
N LYS A 280 2.07 -22.00 2.57
CA LYS A 280 2.34 -22.55 3.90
C LYS A 280 3.39 -23.66 3.89
N LYS A 281 3.35 -24.57 2.90
CA LYS A 281 4.26 -25.73 2.82
C LYS A 281 5.71 -25.27 2.66
N THR A 282 5.92 -24.24 1.85
CA THR A 282 7.22 -23.62 1.62
C THR A 282 7.66 -22.84 2.86
N LEU A 283 6.75 -22.10 3.49
CA LEU A 283 7.02 -21.39 4.75
C LEU A 283 7.49 -22.34 5.85
N ASP A 284 6.81 -23.47 6.06
CA ASP A 284 7.18 -24.48 7.07
C ASP A 284 8.63 -24.97 6.86
N LYS A 285 9.01 -25.25 5.61
CA LYS A 285 10.38 -25.68 5.27
C LYS A 285 11.43 -24.61 5.53
N ILE A 286 11.09 -23.34 5.27
CA ILE A 286 12.02 -22.24 5.44
C ILE A 286 12.17 -21.93 6.93
N CYS A 287 11.07 -21.87 7.68
CA CYS A 287 11.06 -21.19 8.97
C CYS A 287 11.09 -22.12 10.20
N LYS A 288 10.75 -23.41 10.05
CA LYS A 288 10.73 -24.40 11.15
C LYS A 288 11.84 -25.44 11.10
N VAL A 289 12.56 -25.53 9.98
CA VAL A 289 13.78 -26.33 9.83
C VAL A 289 14.99 -25.46 10.11
#